data_AF-A0A7Z9UXP5-F1
#
_entry.id   AF-A0A7Z9UXP5-F1
#
_cell.length_a   1.000
_cell.length_b   1.000
_cell.length_c   1.000
_cell.angle_alpha   90.00
_cell.angle_beta   90.00
_cell.angle_gamma   90.00
#
_symmetry.space_group_name_H-M   'P 1'
#
loop_
_entity.id
_entity.type
_entity.pdbx_description
1 polymer ?
#
loop_
_entity_poly.entity_id
_entity_poly.type
_entity_poly.pdbx_seq_one_letter_code
_entity_poly.pdbx_strand_id
1 'polypeptide(L)'
;MAHDSRYHPEWDTVSRYVRELFNYFCARCGKDCRKTKMPQLVLQVHHIDENPANNALENLIPLCASCHLKIEKEARLHAPYHEKQMELFENQTYMSRMKEMRESALAKYGSGSKSAVAKMDAETYEINAIEWEINEPS
;
A
#
# COMPACT_ATOMS: atom_id res chain seq x y z
N MET A 1 8.31 -18.16 -1.12
CA MET A 1 9.28 -17.10 -0.78
C MET A 1 9.62 -17.25 0.69
N ALA A 2 10.85 -16.97 1.14
CA ALA A 2 11.22 -17.13 2.55
C ALA A 2 10.43 -16.12 3.41
N HIS A 3 9.83 -16.59 4.49
CA HIS A 3 9.06 -15.76 5.42
C HIS A 3 10.01 -14.82 6.18
N ASP A 4 10.05 -13.55 5.79
CA ASP A 4 10.74 -12.49 6.54
C ASP A 4 9.91 -12.19 7.80
N SER A 5 10.43 -12.55 8.97
CA SER A 5 9.73 -12.43 10.26
C SER A 5 9.37 -11.00 10.65
N ARG A 6 9.81 -9.99 9.89
CA ARG A 6 9.43 -8.58 10.08
C ARG A 6 8.06 -8.25 9.50
N TYR A 7 7.55 -9.08 8.60
CA TYR A 7 6.25 -8.89 7.97
C TYR A 7 5.23 -9.86 8.55
N HIS A 8 3.99 -9.39 8.64
CA HIS A 8 2.87 -10.25 9.01
C HIS A 8 2.74 -11.41 7.99
N PRO A 9 2.38 -12.64 8.41
CA PRO A 9 2.24 -13.78 7.51
C PRO A 9 1.32 -13.52 6.30
N GLU A 10 0.38 -12.59 6.46
CA GLU A 10 -0.60 -12.22 5.44
C GLU A 10 -0.18 -11.08 4.52
N TRP A 11 1.06 -10.60 4.64
CA TRP A 11 1.53 -9.44 3.88
C TRP A 11 1.40 -9.63 2.36
N ASP A 12 1.66 -10.84 1.85
CA ASP A 12 1.49 -11.15 0.42
C ASP A 12 0.05 -10.92 -0.04
N THR A 13 -0.91 -11.33 0.79
CA THR A 13 -2.35 -11.19 0.59
C THR A 13 -2.78 -9.73 0.64
N VAL A 14 -2.45 -9.02 1.73
CA VAL A 14 -2.77 -7.60 1.94
C VAL A 14 -2.16 -6.73 0.85
N SER A 15 -0.89 -6.95 0.51
CA SER A 15 -0.20 -6.15 -0.50
C SER A 15 -0.76 -6.37 -1.90
N ARG A 16 -1.21 -7.58 -2.24
CA ARG A 16 -1.93 -7.87 -3.50
C ARG A 16 -3.22 -7.08 -3.57
N TYR A 17 -4.03 -7.16 -2.51
CA TYR A 17 -5.30 -6.44 -2.43
C TYR A 17 -5.14 -4.93 -2.61
N VAL A 18 -4.17 -4.30 -1.93
CA VAL A 18 -3.92 -2.85 -2.09
C VAL A 18 -3.52 -2.50 -3.51
N ARG A 19 -2.75 -3.34 -4.22
CA ARG A 19 -2.41 -3.10 -5.62
C ARG A 19 -3.66 -3.15 -6.52
N GLU A 20 -4.56 -4.10 -6.29
CA GLU A 20 -5.81 -4.26 -7.04
C GLU A 20 -6.82 -3.14 -6.75
N LEU A 21 -6.89 -2.69 -5.49
CA LEU A 21 -7.73 -1.58 -5.04
C LEU A 21 -7.46 -0.31 -5.86
N PHE A 22 -6.19 -0.04 -6.18
CA PHE A 22 -5.75 1.11 -6.99
C PHE A 22 -5.60 0.77 -8.47
N ASN A 23 -6.15 -0.36 -8.93
CA ASN A 23 -6.05 -0.85 -10.31
C ASN A 23 -4.60 -0.84 -10.84
N TYR A 24 -3.64 -1.15 -9.96
CA TYR A 24 -2.21 -1.14 -10.20
C TYR A 24 -1.61 0.21 -10.68
N PHE A 25 -2.29 1.33 -10.42
CA PHE A 25 -1.73 2.65 -10.64
C PHE A 25 -0.88 3.09 -9.45
N CYS A 26 0.28 3.70 -9.74
CA CYS A 26 1.07 4.36 -8.70
C CYS A 26 0.32 5.57 -8.16
N ALA A 27 0.12 5.64 -6.84
CA ALA A 27 -0.62 6.72 -6.20
C ALA A 27 0.05 8.10 -6.35
N ARG A 28 1.38 8.14 -6.41
CA ARG A 28 2.13 9.40 -6.55
C ARG A 28 2.19 9.92 -7.99
N CYS A 29 2.54 9.07 -8.96
CA CYS A 29 2.80 9.51 -10.34
C CYS A 29 1.72 9.11 -11.35
N GLY A 30 0.74 8.31 -10.96
CA GLY A 30 -0.38 7.92 -11.82
C GLY A 30 -0.01 7.00 -12.98
N LYS A 31 1.17 6.38 -12.97
CA LYS A 31 1.55 5.40 -14.00
C LYS A 31 0.88 4.05 -13.74
N ASP A 32 0.34 3.46 -14.81
CA ASP A 32 -0.11 2.06 -14.82
C ASP A 32 1.09 1.12 -14.70
N CYS A 33 1.09 0.28 -13.67
CA CYS A 33 2.18 -0.64 -13.36
C CYS A 33 1.83 -2.12 -13.60
N ARG A 34 0.69 -2.44 -14.25
CA ARG A 34 0.18 -3.84 -14.42
C ARG A 34 1.14 -4.77 -15.14
N LYS A 35 1.78 -4.30 -16.20
CA LYS A 35 2.57 -5.13 -17.12
C LYS A 35 3.89 -4.46 -17.48
N THR A 36 4.67 -4.11 -16.46
CA THR A 36 5.97 -3.50 -16.68
C THR A 36 7.10 -4.51 -16.67
N LYS A 37 7.99 -4.42 -17.65
CA LYS A 37 9.30 -5.09 -17.65
C LYS A 37 10.39 -4.23 -16.99
N MET A 38 10.05 -2.97 -16.67
CA MET A 38 10.97 -1.98 -16.15
C MET A 38 10.96 -2.04 -14.61
N PRO A 39 12.11 -2.31 -13.95
CA PRO A 39 12.18 -2.50 -12.50
C PRO A 39 11.70 -1.27 -11.71
N GLN A 40 11.93 -0.06 -12.21
CA GLN A 40 11.52 1.18 -11.57
C GLN A 40 10.00 1.43 -11.55
N LEU A 41 9.25 0.65 -12.34
CA LEU A 41 7.79 0.68 -12.41
C LEU A 41 7.15 -0.47 -11.64
N VAL A 42 7.92 -1.37 -11.03
CA VAL A 42 7.37 -2.41 -10.15
C VAL A 42 6.60 -1.73 -9.03
N LEU A 43 5.33 -2.11 -8.88
CA LEU A 43 4.43 -1.54 -7.89
C LEU A 43 4.66 -2.21 -6.53
N GLN A 44 4.99 -1.41 -5.54
CA GLN A 44 5.23 -1.80 -4.16
C GLN A 44 4.19 -1.15 -3.27
N VAL A 45 3.95 -1.71 -2.09
CA VAL A 45 3.04 -1.12 -1.09
C VAL A 45 3.88 -0.55 0.04
N HIS A 46 3.63 0.71 0.38
CA HIS A 46 4.31 1.44 1.43
C HIS A 46 3.38 1.65 2.63
N HIS A 47 3.90 1.39 3.83
CA HIS A 47 3.25 1.75 5.09
C HIS A 47 3.47 3.25 5.36
N ILE A 48 2.39 4.03 5.40
CA ILE A 48 2.45 5.48 5.56
C ILE A 48 3.12 5.85 6.89
N ASP A 49 2.80 5.13 7.96
CA ASP A 49 3.38 5.29 9.30
C ASP A 49 4.75 4.63 9.52
N GLU A 50 5.34 4.03 8.47
CA GLU A 50 6.59 3.25 8.52
C GLU A 50 6.58 2.03 9.46
N ASN A 51 5.42 1.62 10.00
CA ASN A 51 5.29 0.45 10.85
C ASN A 51 4.81 -0.77 10.03
N PRO A 52 5.68 -1.76 9.75
CA PRO A 52 5.31 -2.94 8.96
C PRO A 52 4.28 -3.85 9.64
N ALA A 53 4.03 -3.68 10.94
CA ALA A 53 2.99 -4.40 11.65
C ALA A 53 1.58 -3.77 11.48
N ASN A 54 1.49 -2.51 11.01
CA ASN A 54 0.22 -1.82 10.83
C ASN A 54 -0.34 -2.00 9.41
N ASN A 55 -1.10 -3.07 9.20
CA ASN A 55 -1.67 -3.43 7.91
C ASN A 55 -3.06 -2.80 7.63
N ALA A 56 -3.49 -1.79 8.40
CA ALA A 56 -4.72 -1.07 8.13
C ALA A 56 -4.71 -0.50 6.70
N LEU A 57 -5.78 -0.71 5.92
CA LEU A 57 -5.80 -0.39 4.49
C LEU A 57 -5.57 1.10 4.19
N GLU A 58 -6.03 1.98 5.09
CA GLU A 58 -5.81 3.42 5.08
C GLU A 58 -4.35 3.81 5.33
N ASN A 59 -3.56 2.93 5.97
CA ASN A 59 -2.13 3.09 6.20
C ASN A 59 -1.28 2.60 5.02
N LEU A 60 -1.89 1.97 4.01
CA LEU A 60 -1.18 1.38 2.88
C LEU A 60 -1.40 2.19 1.61
N ILE A 61 -0.30 2.50 0.91
CA ILE A 61 -0.31 3.24 -0.36
C ILE A 61 0.55 2.55 -1.43
N PRO A 62 0.02 2.26 -2.63
CA PRO A 62 0.81 1.64 -3.70
C PRO A 62 1.62 2.67 -4.49
N LEU A 63 2.92 2.40 -4.64
CA LEU A 63 3.89 3.28 -5.28
C LEU A 63 4.79 2.47 -6.22
N CYS A 64 5.13 3.01 -7.39
CA CYS A 64 6.19 2.38 -8.18
C CYS A 64 7.54 2.53 -7.47
N ALA A 65 8.48 1.61 -7.70
CA ALA A 65 9.77 1.59 -7.02
C ALA A 65 10.52 2.95 -7.08
N SER A 66 10.44 3.68 -8.20
CA SER A 66 11.02 5.03 -8.29
C SER A 66 10.35 6.08 -7.38
N CYS A 67 9.04 5.98 -7.15
CA CYS A 67 8.32 6.86 -6.23
C CYS A 67 8.49 6.40 -4.79
N HIS A 68 8.54 5.09 -4.55
CA HIS A 68 8.80 4.50 -3.23
C HIS A 68 10.12 5.02 -2.66
N LEU A 69 11.22 4.89 -3.41
CA LEU A 69 12.54 5.38 -2.99
C LEU A 69 12.58 6.89 -2.69
N LYS A 70 11.81 7.69 -3.42
CA LYS A 70 11.72 9.14 -3.17
C LYS A 70 10.99 9.44 -1.87
N ILE A 71 9.86 8.75 -1.62
CA ILE A 71 9.09 8.90 -0.38
C ILE A 71 9.91 8.42 0.81
N GLU A 72 10.59 7.29 0.69
CA GLU A 72 11.47 6.77 1.73
C GLU A 72 12.60 7.76 2.06
N LYS A 73 13.18 8.42 1.05
CA LYS A 73 14.15 9.50 1.27
C LYS A 73 13.53 10.73 1.93
N GLU A 74 12.34 11.14 1.51
CA GLU A 74 11.58 12.26 2.12
C GLU A 74 11.27 11.95 3.59
N ALA A 75 10.84 10.74 3.92
CA ALA A 75 10.59 10.29 5.29
C ALA A 75 11.87 10.32 6.14
N ARG A 76 13.00 9.83 5.62
CA ARG A 76 14.32 9.93 6.29
C ARG A 76 14.79 11.37 6.50
N LEU A 77 14.45 12.32 5.62
CA LEU A 77 14.74 13.74 5.85
C LEU A 77 13.92 14.30 7.01
N HIS A 78 12.69 13.81 7.18
CA HIS A 78 11.82 14.17 8.29
C HIS A 78 12.16 13.43 9.60
N ALA A 79 12.80 12.25 9.52
CA ALA A 79 13.25 11.47 10.66
C ALA A 79 14.67 10.90 10.44
N PRO A 80 15.74 11.72 10.59
CA PRO A 80 17.10 11.34 10.25
C PRO A 80 17.75 10.31 11.18
N TYR A 81 17.13 9.95 12.32
CA TYR A 81 17.65 8.98 13.29
C TYR A 81 16.55 7.99 13.73
N HIS A 82 16.88 6.68 13.73
CA HIS A 82 15.96 5.58 14.02
C HIS A 82 15.30 5.68 15.41
N GLU A 83 16.03 6.13 16.44
CA GLU A 83 15.48 6.28 17.80
C GLU A 83 14.43 7.39 17.93
N LYS A 84 14.38 8.34 16.99
CA LYS A 84 13.44 9.47 16.99
C LYS A 84 12.33 9.37 15.94
N GLN A 85 12.25 8.27 15.18
CA GLN A 85 11.18 8.08 14.20
C GLN A 85 9.79 8.17 14.85
N MET A 86 9.61 7.67 16.07
CA MET A 86 8.32 7.73 16.79
C MET A 86 7.96 9.13 17.32
N GLU A 87 8.94 10.00 17.62
CA GLU A 87 8.72 11.38 18.10
C GLU A 87 8.59 12.39 16.94
N LEU A 88 9.21 12.16 15.77
CA LEU A 88 9.30 13.16 14.70
C LEU A 88 8.16 13.14 13.67
N PHE A 89 7.26 12.15 13.73
CA PHE A 89 5.97 12.21 13.02
C PHE A 89 4.99 13.24 13.61
N GLU A 90 5.40 14.04 14.61
CA GLU A 90 4.68 15.25 15.05
C GLU A 90 4.43 16.27 13.93
N ASN A 91 5.19 16.21 12.84
CA ASN A 91 4.86 16.91 11.61
C ASN A 91 3.65 16.22 10.94
N GLN A 92 2.45 16.45 11.47
CA GLN A 92 1.16 16.03 10.91
C GLN A 92 1.09 16.26 9.39
N THR A 93 1.86 17.22 8.87
CA THR A 93 1.98 17.54 7.44
C THR A 93 2.45 16.39 6.55
N TYR A 94 3.38 15.51 6.96
CA TYR A 94 3.80 14.37 6.13
C TYR A 94 2.70 13.30 6.10
N MET A 95 2.21 12.87 7.26
CA MET A 95 1.10 11.91 7.38
C MET A 95 -0.12 12.39 6.61
N SER A 96 -0.54 13.65 6.79
CA SER A 96 -1.67 14.24 6.08
C SER A 96 -1.43 14.27 4.57
N ARG A 97 -0.24 14.67 4.10
CA ARG A 97 0.07 14.67 2.66
C ARG A 97 0.03 13.27 2.06
N MET A 98 0.50 12.26 2.78
CA MET A 98 0.47 10.87 2.34
C MET A 98 -0.97 10.33 2.29
N LYS A 99 -1.78 10.64 3.31
CA LYS A 99 -3.21 10.29 3.34
C LYS A 99 -3.99 10.99 2.22
N GLU A 100 -3.78 12.28 2.01
CA GLU A 100 -4.38 13.05 0.90
C GLU A 100 -3.97 12.50 -0.46
N MET A 101 -2.69 12.13 -0.63
CA MET A 101 -2.20 11.50 -1.86
C MET A 101 -2.88 10.16 -2.10
N ARG A 102 -3.01 9.33 -1.05
CA ARG A 102 -3.70 8.05 -1.10
C ARG A 102 -5.17 8.24 -1.49
N GLU A 103 -5.90 9.13 -0.81
CA GLU A 103 -7.31 9.42 -1.08
C GLU A 103 -7.52 9.94 -2.51
N SER A 104 -6.69 10.88 -2.94
CA SER A 104 -6.75 11.45 -4.30
C SER A 104 -6.50 10.37 -5.36
N ALA A 105 -5.51 9.50 -5.15
CA ALA A 105 -5.21 8.41 -6.06
C ALA A 105 -6.32 7.35 -6.07
N LEU A 106 -6.90 7.02 -4.91
CA LEU A 106 -7.98 6.06 -4.81
C LEU A 106 -9.24 6.59 -5.49
N ALA A 107 -9.58 7.87 -5.30
CA ALA A 107 -10.69 8.51 -5.99
C ALA A 107 -10.52 8.51 -7.52
N LYS A 108 -9.27 8.63 -7.99
CA LYS A 108 -8.96 8.76 -9.42
C LYS A 108 -8.78 7.42 -10.14
N TYR A 109 -8.11 6.47 -9.52
CA TYR A 109 -7.70 5.20 -10.14
C TYR A 109 -8.32 3.97 -9.49
N GLY A 110 -9.03 4.15 -8.37
CA GLY A 110 -9.68 3.07 -7.65
C GLY A 110 -10.58 2.27 -8.56
N SER A 111 -10.47 0.95 -8.48
CA SER A 111 -11.33 0.04 -9.23
C SER A 111 -12.79 0.36 -8.89
N GLY A 112 -13.61 0.61 -9.91
CA GLY A 112 -15.00 1.08 -9.80
C GLY A 112 -15.98 0.15 -9.08
N SER A 113 -15.51 -0.93 -8.44
CA SER A 113 -16.23 -1.70 -7.42
C SER A 113 -16.43 -0.86 -6.16
N LYS A 114 -17.14 0.25 -6.32
CA LYS A 114 -17.66 1.09 -5.25
C LYS A 114 -18.71 0.28 -4.49
N SER A 115 -18.36 -0.23 -3.31
CA SER A 115 -19.23 -0.38 -2.12
C SER A 115 -18.81 -1.55 -1.22
N ALA A 116 -18.33 -2.67 -1.79
CA ALA A 116 -17.94 -3.85 -0.99
C ALA A 116 -16.54 -3.69 -0.36
N VAL A 117 -15.56 -3.34 -1.19
CA VAL A 117 -14.12 -3.37 -0.88
C VAL A 117 -13.68 -2.32 0.16
N ALA A 118 -14.33 -1.15 0.19
CA ALA A 118 -14.01 -0.09 1.15
C ALA A 118 -14.57 -0.32 2.57
N LYS A 119 -15.43 -1.34 2.75
CA LYS A 119 -16.04 -1.69 4.05
C LYS A 119 -15.54 -3.01 4.63
N MET A 120 -14.62 -3.68 3.93
CA MET A 120 -14.09 -4.96 4.36
C MET A 120 -12.84 -4.71 5.20
N ASP A 121 -12.94 -5.04 6.49
CA ASP A 121 -11.76 -5.28 7.32
C ASP A 121 -10.95 -6.46 6.78
N ALA A 122 -9.71 -6.61 7.25
CA ALA A 122 -8.80 -7.66 6.80
C ALA A 122 -9.40 -9.07 6.95
N GLU A 123 -10.18 -9.29 8.01
CA GLU A 123 -10.88 -10.55 8.33
C GLU A 123 -11.93 -10.89 7.27
N THR A 124 -12.63 -9.88 6.74
CA THR A 124 -13.63 -10.05 5.68
C THR A 124 -12.98 -10.33 4.31
N TYR A 125 -11.75 -9.88 4.07
CA TYR A 125 -11.00 -10.23 2.86
C TYR A 125 -10.57 -11.70 2.84
N GLU A 126 -10.19 -12.27 3.99
CA GLU A 126 -9.88 -13.70 4.11
C GLU A 126 -11.06 -14.58 3.67
N ILE A 127 -12.28 -14.24 4.10
CA ILE A 127 -13.50 -14.97 3.74
C ILE A 127 -13.75 -14.94 2.22
N ASN A 128 -13.60 -13.77 1.59
CA ASN A 128 -13.82 -13.62 0.16
C ASN A 128 -12.67 -14.19 -0.70
N ALA A 129 -11.43 -14.18 -0.21
CA ALA A 129 -10.30 -14.83 -0.87
C ALA A 129 -10.48 -16.35 -0.93
N ILE A 130 -11.04 -16.95 0.13
CA ILE A 130 -11.43 -18.37 0.16
C ILE A 130 -12.54 -18.65 -0.86
N GLU A 131 -13.59 -17.81 -0.95
CA GLU A 131 -14.65 -17.99 -1.95
C GLU A 131 -14.18 -17.85 -3.41
N TRP A 132 -13.13 -17.06 -3.66
CA TRP A 132 -12.55 -16.92 -5.00
C TRP A 132 -11.63 -18.09 -5.39
N GLU A 133 -10.93 -18.70 -4.44
CA GLU A 133 -10.19 -19.95 -4.68
C GLU A 133 -11.11 -21.15 -4.95
N ILE A 134 -12.33 -21.14 -4.39
CA ILE A 134 -13.33 -22.21 -4.59
C ILE A 134 -14.04 -22.11 -5.95
N ASN A 135 -14.08 -20.92 -6.56
CA ASN A 135 -14.84 -20.63 -7.78
C ASN A 135 -13.98 -20.44 -9.05
N GLU A 136 -12.68 -20.74 -9.03
CA GLU A 136 -11.91 -20.86 -10.27
C GLU A 136 -12.45 -22.07 -11.07
N PRO A 137 -12.99 -21.89 -12.29
CA PRO A 137 -13.32 -23.02 -13.13
C PRO A 137 -12.03 -23.68 -13.61
N SER A 138 -11.95 -24.99 -13.37
CA SER A 138 -10.87 -25.90 -13.78
C SER A 138 -10.40 -25.75 -15.23
#